data_AF-A0A2M8JSH0-F1
#
_entry.id   AF-A0A2M8JSH0-F1
#
_cell.length_a   1.000
_cell.length_b   1.000
_cell.length_c   1.000
_cell.angle_alpha   90.00
_cell.angle_beta   90.00
_cell.angle_gamma   90.00
#
_symmetry.space_group_name_H-M   'P 1'
#
loop_
_entity.id
_entity.type
_entity.pdbx_description
1 polymer ?
#
loop_
_entity_poly.entity_id
_entity_poly.type
_entity_poly.pdbx_seq_one_letter_code
_entity_poly.pdbx_strand_id
1 'polypeptide(L)' 'MVLVLKKGASKKQIEALEKKIKGKKGIDIIKYCGSVKLKKDALTIQKDLRDEWKYCQNL' A
#
# COMPACT_ATOMS: atom_id res chain seq x y z
N MET A 1 5.71 6.03 3.16
CA MET A 1 6.95 6.82 2.98
C MET A 1 7.23 7.53 4.28
N VAL A 2 8.37 7.30 4.91
CA VAL A 2 8.75 7.95 6.18
C VAL A 2 9.88 8.92 5.89
N LEU A 3 9.74 10.18 6.32
CA LEU A 3 10.71 11.23 6.06
C LEU A 3 11.44 11.57 7.36
N VAL A 4 12.76 11.38 7.38
CA VAL A 4 13.60 11.68 8.55
C VAL A 4 14.27 13.03 8.34
N LEU A 5 13.84 14.04 9.09
CA LEU A 5 14.41 15.39 9.07
C LEU A 5 15.54 15.48 10.10
N LYS A 6 16.70 15.99 9.69
CA LYS A 6 17.79 16.32 10.63
C LYS A 6 17.43 17.57 11.44
N LYS A 7 17.72 17.55 12.75
CA LYS A 7 17.53 18.71 13.64
C LYS A 7 18.43 19.85 13.16
N GLY A 8 17.84 21.01 12.83
CA GLY A 8 18.55 22.16 12.25
C GLY A 8 18.27 22.44 10.76
N ALA A 9 17.37 21.70 10.12
CA ALA A 9 16.92 22.02 8.76
C ALA A 9 16.27 23.42 8.71
N SER A 10 16.73 24.25 7.77
CA SER A 10 16.19 25.59 7.55
C SER A 10 14.79 25.54 6.91
N LYS A 11 13.98 26.58 7.16
CA LYS A 11 12.62 26.70 6.61
C LYS A 11 12.57 26.51 5.09
N LYS A 12 13.55 27.07 4.37
CA LYS A 12 13.69 26.92 2.90
C LYS A 12 13.91 25.47 2.46
N GLN A 13 14.65 24.67 3.23
CA GLN A 13 14.89 23.26 2.91
C GLN A 13 13.64 22.42 3.12
N ILE A 14 12.85 22.75 4.14
CA ILE A 14 11.55 22.10 4.41
C ILE A 14 10.57 22.39 3.26
N GLU A 15 10.45 23.65 2.84
CA GLU A 15 9.59 24.06 1.72
C GLU A 15 10.02 23.41 0.39
N ALA A 16 11.33 23.28 0.15
CA ALA A 16 11.86 22.61 -1.03
C ALA A 16 11.55 21.09 -1.03
N LEU A 17 11.60 20.44 0.14
CA LEU A 17 11.20 19.04 0.30
C LEU A 17 9.69 18.88 0.08
N GLU A 18 8.88 19.77 0.64
CA GLU A 18 7.42 19.74 0.48
C GLU A 18 6.99 19.83 -0.98
N LYS A 19 7.63 20.72 -1.76
CA LYS A 19 7.39 20.83 -3.21
C LYS A 19 7.75 19.56 -3.97
N LYS A 20 8.84 18.87 -3.59
CA LYS A 20 9.23 17.58 -4.18
C LYS A 20 8.24 16.46 -3.86
N ILE A 21 7.59 16.50 -2.70
CA ILE A 21 6.62 15.49 -2.26
C ILE A 21 5.24 15.72 -2.88
N LYS A 22 4.80 16.98 -3.01
CA LYS A 22 3.53 17.35 -3.63
C LYS A 22 3.45 17.01 -5.13
N GLY A 23 4.60 16.79 -5.77
CA GLY A 23 4.71 16.54 -7.20
C GLY A 23 4.81 15.06 -7.57
N LYS A 24 3.74 14.27 -7.40
CA LYS A 24 3.54 13.10 -8.27
C LYS A 24 2.27 13.32 -9.07
N LYS A 25 2.44 13.60 -10.37
CA LYS A 25 1.38 13.67 -11.38
C LYS A 25 0.83 12.26 -11.67
N GLY A 26 0.38 11.57 -10.64
CA GLY A 26 -0.23 10.25 -10.73
C GLY A 26 -1.73 10.33 -10.49
N ILE A 27 -2.47 9.39 -11.05
CA ILE A 27 -3.86 9.17 -10.71
C ILE A 27 -3.91 8.67 -9.26
N ASP A 28 -4.79 9.25 -8.44
CA ASP A 28 -5.05 8.76 -7.09
C ASP A 28 -5.83 7.44 -7.18
N ILE A 29 -5.10 6.33 -7.25
CA ILE A 29 -5.67 4.99 -7.40
C ILE A 29 -6.60 4.65 -6.23
N ILE A 30 -6.33 5.16 -5.03
CA ILE A 30 -7.17 4.91 -3.86
C ILE A 30 -8.51 5.63 -4.02
N LYS A 31 -8.50 6.87 -4.53
CA LYS A 31 -9.72 7.62 -4.81
C LYS A 31 -10.60 6.95 -5.87
N TYR A 32 -10.02 6.39 -6.94
CA TYR A 32 -10.77 5.89 -8.09
C TYR A 32 -11.06 4.38 -8.06
N CYS A 33 -10.13 3.56 -7.57
CA CYS A 33 -10.31 2.10 -7.48
C CYS A 33 -10.79 1.65 -6.09
N GLY A 34 -10.76 2.55 -5.10
CA GLY A 34 -11.11 2.22 -3.71
C GLY A 34 -10.07 1.32 -3.04
N SER A 35 -10.42 0.84 -1.85
CA SER A 35 -9.61 -0.12 -1.10
C SER A 35 -10.48 -1.30 -0.66
N VAL A 36 -10.04 -2.52 -0.94
CA VAL A 36 -10.72 -3.73 -0.46
C VAL A 36 -10.27 -4.03 0.97
N LYS A 37 -11.22 -4.01 1.92
CA LYS A 37 -10.98 -4.51 3.28
C LYS A 37 -11.24 -6.01 3.31
N LEU A 38 -10.19 -6.81 3.48
CA LEU A 38 -10.31 -8.26 3.64
C LEU A 38 -10.82 -8.58 5.05
N LYS A 39 -11.82 -9.46 5.14
CA LYS A 39 -12.41 -9.90 6.43
C LYS A 39 -11.53 -10.91 7.18
N LYS A 40 -10.63 -11.58 6.45
CA LYS A 40 -9.71 -12.61 6.95
C LYS A 40 -8.29 -12.22 6.58
N ASP A 41 -7.33 -12.80 7.29
CA ASP A 41 -5.92 -12.68 6.95
C ASP A 41 -5.65 -13.18 5.51
N ALA A 42 -4.72 -12.52 4.84
CA ALA A 42 -4.40 -12.80 3.44
C ALA A 42 -3.89 -14.23 3.23
N LEU A 43 -3.15 -14.78 4.20
CA LEU A 43 -2.63 -16.15 4.11
C LEU A 43 -3.75 -17.18 4.27
N THR A 44 -4.74 -16.90 5.13
CA THR A 44 -5.93 -17.74 5.27
C THR A 44 -6.72 -17.80 3.97
N ILE A 45 -6.95 -16.65 3.34
CA ILE A 45 -7.65 -16.58 2.04
C ILE A 45 -6.87 -17.36 0.97
N GLN A 46 -5.55 -17.24 0.94
CA GLN A 46 -4.71 -17.97 -0.01
C GLN A 46 -4.76 -19.49 0.19
N LYS A 47 -4.88 -19.97 1.43
CA LYS A 47 -5.04 -21.39 1.73
C LYS A 47 -6.42 -21.89 1.34
N ASP A 48 -7.47 -21.15 1.70
CA ASP A 48 -8.86 -21.47 1.35
C ASP A 48 -9.02 -21.63 -0.18
N LEU A 49 -8.42 -20.74 -0.98
CA LEU A 49 -8.43 -20.80 -2.45
C LEU A 49 -7.57 -21.92 -3.04
N ARG A 50 -6.57 -22.43 -2.31
CA ARG A 50 -5.69 -23.52 -2.77
C ARG A 50 -6.19 -24.89 -2.33
N ASP A 51 -7.18 -24.96 -1.44
CA ASP A 51 -7.77 -26.21 -0.97
C ASP A 51 -8.67 -26.89 -2.03
N GLU A 52 -8.89 -26.24 -3.18
CA GLU A 52 -9.52 -26.83 -4.37
C GLU A 52 -8.81 -28.13 -4.82
N TRP A 53 -7.51 -28.27 -4.55
CA TRP A 53 -6.72 -29.44 -4.97
C TRP A 53 -6.93 -30.67 -4.09
N LYS A 54 -7.38 -30.50 -2.83
CA LYS A 54 -7.71 -31.64 -1.96
C LYS A 54 -8.98 -32.37 -2.39
N TYR A 55 -9.92 -31.64 -3.01
CA TYR A 55 -11.14 -32.25 -3.54
C TYR A 55 -10.90 -33.08 -4.81
N CYS A 56 -9.88 -32.74 -5.61
CA CYS A 56 -9.52 -33.49 -6.82
C CYS A 56 -8.81 -34.83 -6.56
N GLN A 57 -8.35 -35.10 -5.34
CA GLN A 57 -7.70 -36.39 -4.99
C GLN A 57 -8.68 -37.44 -4.45
N ASN A 58 -9.93 -37.06 -4.18
CA ASN A 58 -10.97 -37.95 -3.64
C ASN A 58 -12.08 -38.27 -4.66
N LEU A 59 -11.83 -37.98 -5.94
CA LEU A 59 -12.64 -38.32 -7.12
C LEU A 59 -11.80 -39.19 -8.05
#